data_AF-A0A089M4K9-F1
#
_entry.id   AF-A0A089M4K9-F1
#
_cell.length_a   1.000
_cell.length_b   1.000
_cell.length_c   1.000
_cell.angle_alpha   90.00
_cell.angle_beta   90.00
_cell.angle_gamma   90.00
#
_symmetry.space_group_name_H-M   'P 1'
#
loop_
_entity.id
_entity.type
_entity.pdbx_description
1 polymer ?
#
loop_
_entity_poly.entity_id
_entity_poly.type
_entity_poly.pdbx_seq_one_letter_code
_entity_poly.pdbx_strand_id
1 'polypeptide(L)'
;MRDKGIRIMVLLLLLFSMAVPVQSASAASKSMKVKVTLVSAVLTENNHVGNEWYTKASINGKEVSEGSSVELDLKSTESVKLKAYAEEQDKIPESATATASIKASAITKTVNKAVEVTVVENRGRYSGNTATWTFTFEVQKQ
;
A
#
# COMPACT_ATOMS: atom_id res chain seq x y z
N MET A 1 -31.97 -3.11 72.50
CA MET A 1 -32.39 -2.75 71.13
C MET A 1 -31.13 -2.50 70.29
N ARG A 2 -30.62 -3.54 69.61
CA ARG A 2 -30.38 -3.63 68.15
C ARG A 2 -29.28 -2.69 67.57
N ASP A 3 -28.02 -3.07 67.81
CA ASP A 3 -26.83 -2.68 67.04
C ASP A 3 -26.83 -3.31 65.63
N LYS A 4 -27.69 -2.82 64.74
CA LYS A 4 -27.80 -3.34 63.36
C LYS A 4 -27.64 -2.28 62.25
N GLY A 5 -27.29 -1.04 62.60
CA GLY A 5 -27.25 0.07 61.63
C GLY A 5 -25.90 0.31 60.94
N ILE A 6 -24.77 0.02 61.61
CA ILE A 6 -23.47 0.55 61.17
C ILE A 6 -22.75 -0.37 60.17
N ARG A 7 -23.08 -1.67 60.14
CA ARG A 7 -22.36 -2.65 59.29
C ARG A 7 -22.80 -2.68 57.83
N ILE A 8 -23.92 -2.06 57.47
CA ILE A 8 -24.45 -2.08 56.08
C ILE A 8 -23.93 -0.89 55.27
N MET A 9 -23.52 0.20 55.92
CA MET A 9 -23.07 1.41 55.22
C MET A 9 -21.63 1.32 54.68
N VAL A 10 -20.79 0.44 55.24
CA VAL A 10 -19.40 0.24 54.77
C VAL A 10 -19.32 -0.69 53.56
N LEU A 11 -20.28 -1.62 53.37
CA LEU A 11 -20.27 -2.51 52.20
C LEU A 11 -20.76 -1.86 50.91
N LEU A 12 -21.57 -0.79 50.97
CA LEU A 12 -22.04 -0.08 49.77
C LEU A 12 -21.00 0.88 49.19
N LEU A 13 -19.99 1.29 49.96
CA LEU A 13 -18.94 2.22 49.53
C LEU A 13 -17.75 1.53 48.83
N LEU A 14 -17.63 0.20 48.94
CA LEU A 14 -16.53 -0.55 48.32
C LEU A 14 -16.81 -0.98 46.87
N LEU A 15 -18.07 -0.97 46.43
CA LEU A 15 -18.45 -1.42 45.07
C LEU A 15 -18.29 -0.34 43.98
N PHE A 16 -17.86 0.88 44.32
CA PHE A 16 -17.69 1.97 43.35
C PHE A 16 -16.23 2.18 42.88
N SER A 17 -15.30 1.31 43.28
CA SER A 17 -13.85 1.54 43.07
C SER A 17 -13.24 0.84 41.85
N MET A 18 -13.99 0.04 41.07
CA MET A 18 -13.44 -0.75 39.95
C MET A 18 -13.67 -0.22 38.54
N ALA A 19 -14.23 0.99 38.38
CA ALA A 19 -14.34 1.62 37.07
C ALA A 19 -13.24 2.67 36.88
N VAL A 20 -11.97 2.26 36.99
CA VAL A 20 -10.89 3.09 36.44
C VAL A 20 -10.90 2.83 34.94
N PRO A 21 -11.25 3.79 34.07
CA PRO A 21 -11.05 3.61 32.64
C PRO A 21 -9.55 3.40 32.45
N VAL A 22 -9.15 2.20 32.02
CA VAL A 22 -7.80 1.94 31.54
C VAL A 22 -7.65 2.77 30.27
N GLN A 23 -7.28 4.03 30.45
CA GLN A 23 -7.04 4.96 29.37
C GLN A 23 -5.77 4.47 28.69
N SER A 24 -5.97 3.62 27.69
CA SER A 24 -4.89 3.08 26.87
C SER A 24 -4.22 4.28 26.20
N ALA A 25 -3.10 4.72 26.78
CA ALA A 25 -2.27 5.75 26.19
C ALA A 25 -1.73 5.16 24.88
N SER A 26 -2.42 5.46 23.78
CA SER A 26 -1.91 5.18 22.45
C SER A 26 -0.67 6.04 22.28
N ALA A 27 0.50 5.44 22.49
CA ALA A 27 1.76 6.08 22.15
C ALA A 27 1.69 6.42 20.66
N ALA A 28 1.71 7.71 20.34
CA ALA A 28 1.73 8.16 18.95
C ALA A 28 2.99 7.57 18.31
N SER A 29 2.80 6.54 17.49
CA SER A 29 3.91 5.91 16.76
C SER A 29 4.54 6.97 15.88
N LYS A 30 5.82 7.28 16.12
CA LYS A 30 6.58 8.26 15.36
C LYS A 30 6.45 7.95 13.87
N SER A 31 5.93 8.92 13.12
CA SER A 31 5.79 8.79 11.68
C SER A 31 7.14 9.03 10.99
N MET A 32 7.28 8.50 9.78
CA MET A 32 8.46 8.62 8.94
C MET A 32 8.05 9.13 7.57
N LYS A 33 8.85 10.06 7.04
CA LYS A 33 8.67 10.57 5.69
C LYS A 33 9.34 9.64 4.69
N VAL A 34 8.62 9.30 3.64
CA VAL A 34 9.09 8.44 2.56
C VAL A 34 8.79 9.14 1.24
N LYS A 35 9.81 9.32 0.41
CA LYS A 35 9.64 9.79 -0.97
C LYS A 35 9.68 8.59 -1.91
N VAL A 36 8.71 8.51 -2.79
CA VAL A 36 8.61 7.45 -3.79
C VAL A 36 8.53 8.09 -5.17
N THR A 37 9.39 7.68 -6.09
CA THR A 37 9.46 8.19 -7.46
C THR A 37 9.16 7.06 -8.43
N LEU A 38 8.30 7.29 -9.42
CA LEU A 38 8.24 6.41 -10.59
C LEU A 38 9.41 6.76 -11.50
N VAL A 39 10.41 5.88 -11.58
CA VAL A 39 11.62 6.12 -12.38
C VAL A 39 11.38 5.81 -13.84
N SER A 40 10.71 4.70 -14.15
CA SER A 40 10.49 4.26 -15.52
C SER A 40 9.27 3.33 -15.65
N ALA A 41 8.64 3.33 -16.82
CA ALA A 41 7.76 2.26 -17.30
C ALA A 41 8.29 1.77 -18.67
N VAL A 42 8.76 0.52 -18.74
CA VAL A 42 9.41 -0.02 -19.94
C VAL A 42 8.79 -1.34 -20.36
N LEU A 43 8.46 -1.47 -21.65
CA LEU A 43 8.10 -2.75 -22.27
C LEU A 43 9.36 -3.60 -22.42
N THR A 44 9.52 -4.61 -21.57
CA THR A 44 10.72 -5.46 -21.49
C THR A 44 10.61 -6.73 -22.31
N GLU A 45 9.39 -7.20 -22.56
CA GLU A 45 9.10 -8.34 -23.43
C GLU A 45 7.83 -8.07 -24.22
N ASN A 46 7.83 -8.41 -25.51
CA ASN A 46 6.63 -8.33 -26.33
C ASN A 46 6.64 -9.44 -27.39
N ASN A 47 5.95 -10.54 -27.11
CA ASN A 47 5.79 -11.64 -28.05
C ASN A 47 4.59 -11.39 -28.98
N HIS A 48 4.62 -10.33 -29.80
CA HIS A 48 3.53 -10.01 -30.74
C HIS A 48 2.14 -9.86 -30.10
N VAL A 49 2.06 -9.25 -28.90
CA VAL A 49 0.75 -8.87 -28.33
C VAL A 49 0.22 -7.64 -29.05
N GLY A 50 0.95 -6.51 -28.94
CA GLY A 50 0.54 -5.25 -29.56
C GLY A 50 1.67 -4.24 -29.71
N ASN A 51 1.38 -3.13 -30.40
CA ASN A 51 2.37 -2.08 -30.70
C ASN A 51 2.05 -0.74 -30.03
N GLU A 52 0.79 -0.51 -29.67
CA GLU A 52 0.34 0.71 -29.01
C GLU A 52 -0.09 0.39 -27.59
N TRP A 53 0.36 1.20 -26.64
CA TRP A 53 0.23 0.86 -25.22
C TRP A 53 -0.15 2.09 -24.41
N TYR A 54 -1.07 1.88 -23.48
CA TYR A 54 -1.36 2.81 -22.40
C TYR A 54 -0.84 2.23 -21.09
N THR A 55 -0.06 3.05 -20.37
CA THR A 55 0.52 2.67 -19.08
C THR A 55 0.10 3.64 -18.00
N LYS A 56 -0.12 3.13 -16.79
CA LYS A 56 -0.49 3.94 -15.63
C LYS A 56 0.10 3.36 -14.34
N ALA A 57 0.49 4.24 -13.43
CA ALA A 57 1.04 3.86 -12.14
C ALA A 57 0.42 4.68 -11.00
N SER A 58 0.37 4.10 -9.81
CA SER A 58 0.00 4.84 -8.60
C SER A 58 0.77 4.41 -7.36
N ILE A 59 0.98 5.37 -6.47
CA ILE A 59 1.64 5.23 -5.17
C ILE A 59 0.62 5.56 -4.10
N ASN A 60 0.33 4.62 -3.19
CA ASN A 60 -0.72 4.74 -2.18
C ASN A 60 -2.07 5.21 -2.74
N GLY A 61 -2.39 4.82 -3.99
CA GLY A 61 -3.63 5.21 -4.68
C GLY A 61 -3.57 6.55 -5.41
N LYS A 62 -2.51 7.34 -5.24
CA LYS A 62 -2.28 8.57 -6.03
C LYS A 62 -1.57 8.25 -7.33
N GLU A 63 -2.20 8.61 -8.45
CA GLU A 63 -1.58 8.45 -9.77
C GLU A 63 -0.30 9.27 -9.89
N VAL A 64 0.70 8.71 -10.57
CA VAL A 64 2.02 9.31 -10.72
C VAL A 64 2.52 9.10 -12.15
N SER A 65 3.06 10.16 -12.74
CA SER A 65 3.72 10.11 -14.04
C SER A 65 5.19 9.72 -13.89
N GLU A 66 5.79 9.22 -14.96
CA GLU A 66 7.22 8.93 -15.00
C GLU A 66 8.06 10.17 -14.64
N GLY A 67 9.12 9.97 -13.86
CA GLY A 67 9.97 11.02 -13.29
C GLY A 67 9.35 11.79 -12.11
N SER A 68 8.07 11.60 -11.80
CA SER A 68 7.39 12.29 -10.71
C SER A 68 7.46 11.52 -9.40
N SER A 69 7.32 12.23 -8.28
CA SER A 69 7.37 11.67 -6.93
C SER A 69 6.11 11.95 -6.11
N VAL A 70 5.87 11.08 -5.13
CA VAL A 70 4.91 11.27 -4.05
C VAL A 70 5.65 11.21 -2.72
N GLU A 71 5.42 12.21 -1.87
CA GLU A 71 5.86 12.20 -0.48
C GLU A 71 4.76 11.63 0.42
N LEU A 72 5.13 10.71 1.30
CA LEU A 72 4.25 9.99 2.20
C LEU A 72 4.72 10.20 3.64
N ASP A 73 3.78 10.41 4.56
CA ASP A 73 4.04 10.39 5.99
C ASP A 73 3.40 9.12 6.57
N LEU A 74 4.21 8.14 6.95
CA LEU A 74 3.78 6.79 7.29
C LEU A 74 4.20 6.40 8.70
N LYS A 75 3.37 5.66 9.41
CA LYS A 75 3.78 4.95 10.63
C LYS A 75 4.66 3.76 10.26
N SER A 76 5.52 3.32 11.18
CA SER A 76 6.41 2.16 10.96
C SER A 76 5.67 0.84 10.66
N THR A 77 4.40 0.74 11.07
CA THR A 77 3.50 -0.39 10.81
C THR A 77 2.81 -0.32 9.46
N GLU A 78 2.78 0.85 8.82
CA GLU A 78 2.15 1.05 7.51
C GLU A 78 3.08 0.61 6.38
N SER A 79 2.55 0.64 5.15
CA SER A 79 3.29 0.22 3.97
C SER A 79 3.07 1.18 2.81
N VAL A 80 4.12 1.36 2.01
CA VAL A 80 4.02 1.91 0.66
C VAL A 80 3.31 0.87 -0.21
N LYS A 81 2.31 1.28 -0.98
CA LYS A 81 1.58 0.46 -1.95
C LYS A 81 1.87 0.98 -3.35
N LEU A 82 2.43 0.14 -4.19
CA LEU A 82 2.75 0.42 -5.58
C LEU A 82 1.75 -0.33 -6.45
N LYS A 83 1.20 0.33 -7.46
CA LYS A 83 0.31 -0.27 -8.45
C LYS A 83 0.77 0.16 -9.83
N ALA A 84 0.81 -0.79 -10.74
CA ALA A 84 1.13 -0.58 -12.15
C ALA A 84 0.05 -1.21 -13.03
N TYR A 85 -0.16 -0.61 -14.20
CA TYR A 85 -1.16 -0.97 -15.19
C TYR A 85 -0.59 -0.83 -16.59
N ALA A 86 -0.88 -1.80 -17.44
CA ALA A 86 -0.59 -1.74 -18.87
C ALA A 86 -1.81 -2.26 -19.65
N GLU A 87 -2.13 -1.60 -20.75
CA GLU A 87 -3.23 -1.94 -21.65
C GLU A 87 -2.75 -1.76 -23.09
N GLU A 88 -2.99 -2.77 -23.91
CA GLU A 88 -2.81 -2.67 -25.35
C GLU A 88 -3.93 -1.81 -25.95
N GLN A 89 -3.55 -0.82 -26.76
CA GLN A 89 -4.50 0.11 -27.40
C GLN A 89 -4.96 -0.44 -28.75
N ASP A 90 -5.75 -1.49 -28.70
CA ASP A 90 -6.31 -2.16 -29.88
C ASP A 90 -7.84 -2.02 -29.95
N LYS A 91 -8.48 -2.55 -31.00
CA LYS A 91 -9.96 -2.49 -31.10
C LYS A 91 -10.65 -3.18 -29.91
N ILE A 92 -10.03 -4.24 -29.39
CA ILE A 92 -10.45 -4.88 -28.16
C ILE A 92 -9.24 -4.94 -27.24
N PRO A 93 -9.10 -3.97 -26.31
CA PRO A 93 -7.95 -3.90 -25.42
C PRO A 93 -7.83 -5.11 -24.51
N GLU A 94 -6.61 -5.66 -24.41
CA GLU A 94 -6.22 -6.57 -23.34
C GLU A 94 -5.33 -5.80 -22.34
N SER A 95 -5.52 -6.05 -21.05
CA SER A 95 -4.82 -5.30 -20.01
C SER A 95 -4.51 -6.12 -18.77
N ALA A 96 -3.57 -5.62 -17.97
CA ALA A 96 -3.20 -6.23 -16.72
C ALA A 96 -2.80 -5.20 -15.66
N THR A 97 -2.87 -5.62 -14.40
CA THR A 97 -2.48 -4.83 -13.23
C THR A 97 -1.56 -5.66 -12.35
N ALA A 98 -0.52 -5.04 -11.81
CA ALA A 98 0.30 -5.63 -10.76
C ALA A 98 0.43 -4.69 -9.56
N THR A 99 0.66 -5.26 -8.39
CA THR A 99 0.85 -4.50 -7.16
C THR A 99 2.03 -5.02 -6.37
N ALA A 100 2.68 -4.13 -5.62
CA ALA A 100 3.70 -4.47 -4.65
C ALA A 100 3.52 -3.63 -3.39
N SER A 101 4.02 -4.14 -2.27
CA SER A 101 4.00 -3.39 -1.01
C SER A 101 5.32 -3.50 -0.26
N ILE A 102 5.72 -2.41 0.38
CA ILE A 102 6.95 -2.31 1.17
C ILE A 102 6.57 -1.72 2.52
N LYS A 103 6.81 -2.47 3.61
CA LYS A 103 6.61 -1.96 4.97
C LYS A 103 7.51 -0.75 5.20
N ALA A 104 6.97 0.32 5.78
CA ALA A 104 7.70 1.56 6.01
C ALA A 104 8.95 1.33 6.88
N SER A 105 8.82 0.48 7.91
CA SER A 105 9.93 0.04 8.76
C SER A 105 11.08 -0.67 8.04
N ALA A 106 10.85 -1.25 6.85
CA ALA A 106 11.90 -1.91 6.07
C ALA A 106 12.73 -0.92 5.22
N ILE A 107 12.28 0.33 5.07
CA ILE A 107 12.92 1.37 4.25
C ILE A 107 14.02 2.03 5.08
N THR A 108 15.18 1.39 5.12
CA THR A 108 16.37 1.88 5.85
C THR A 108 17.37 2.60 4.94
N LYS A 109 17.27 2.37 3.63
CA LYS A 109 18.07 2.98 2.56
C LYS A 109 17.22 3.12 1.30
N THR A 110 17.71 3.88 0.32
CA THR A 110 17.10 3.95 -1.01
C THR A 110 17.10 2.58 -1.67
N VAL A 111 15.97 2.17 -2.22
CA VAL A 111 15.79 0.90 -2.94
C VAL A 111 14.99 1.12 -4.22
N ASN A 112 15.38 0.42 -5.28
CA ASN A 112 14.58 0.32 -6.50
C ASN A 112 13.71 -0.93 -6.43
N LYS A 113 12.40 -0.75 -6.57
CA LYS A 113 11.41 -1.83 -6.59
C LYS A 113 10.80 -1.93 -7.98
N ALA A 114 11.06 -3.04 -8.66
CA ALA A 114 10.37 -3.40 -9.89
C ALA A 114 8.97 -3.95 -9.58
N VAL A 115 8.00 -3.55 -10.41
CA VAL A 115 6.64 -4.10 -10.49
C VAL A 115 6.40 -4.51 -11.94
N GLU A 116 6.28 -5.81 -12.18
CA GLU A 116 6.10 -6.38 -13.52
C GLU A 116 4.62 -6.63 -13.79
N VAL A 117 4.15 -6.11 -14.92
CA VAL A 117 2.77 -6.26 -15.42
C VAL A 117 2.83 -7.10 -16.68
N THR A 118 2.21 -8.27 -16.66
CA THR A 118 2.17 -9.18 -17.82
C THR A 118 0.77 -9.18 -18.42
N VAL A 119 0.64 -8.67 -19.64
CA VAL A 119 -0.58 -8.70 -20.45
C VAL A 119 -0.56 -9.96 -21.32
N VAL A 120 -1.70 -10.65 -21.42
CA VAL A 120 -1.84 -11.89 -22.18
C VAL A 120 -2.84 -11.66 -23.32
N GLU A 121 -2.46 -11.95 -24.55
CA GLU A 121 -3.37 -11.90 -25.70
C GLU A 121 -4.36 -13.06 -25.61
N ASN A 122 -5.65 -12.77 -25.58
CA ASN A 122 -6.67 -13.81 -25.39
C ASN A 122 -7.40 -14.18 -26.69
N ARG A 123 -6.96 -13.65 -27.85
CA ARG A 123 -7.69 -13.76 -29.12
C ARG A 123 -6.76 -13.87 -30.32
N GLY A 124 -7.36 -14.17 -31.47
CA GLY A 124 -6.67 -14.17 -32.76
C GLY A 124 -5.51 -15.19 -32.88
N ARG A 125 -4.61 -14.91 -33.82
CA ARG A 125 -3.48 -15.79 -34.16
C ARG A 125 -2.46 -15.90 -33.03
N TYR A 126 -2.35 -14.86 -32.20
CA TYR A 126 -1.33 -14.74 -31.16
C TYR A 126 -1.88 -15.02 -29.76
N SER A 127 -3.06 -15.64 -29.65
CA SER A 127 -3.64 -16.01 -28.36
C SER A 127 -2.66 -16.85 -27.53
N GLY A 128 -2.49 -16.48 -26.26
CA GLY A 128 -1.55 -17.04 -25.31
C GLY A 128 -0.20 -16.31 -25.26
N ASN A 129 0.09 -15.44 -26.22
CA ASN A 129 1.30 -14.63 -26.19
C ASN A 129 1.24 -13.56 -25.11
N THR A 130 2.41 -13.10 -24.67
CA THR A 130 2.55 -12.15 -23.57
C THR A 130 3.39 -10.94 -23.91
N ALA A 131 3.06 -9.84 -23.25
CA ALA A 131 3.88 -8.65 -23.18
C ALA A 131 4.07 -8.24 -21.72
N THR A 132 5.30 -7.96 -21.34
CA THR A 132 5.67 -7.60 -19.96
C THR A 132 6.17 -6.17 -19.91
N TRP A 133 5.52 -5.37 -19.06
CA TRP A 133 5.96 -4.03 -18.69
C TRP A 133 6.60 -4.06 -17.30
N THR A 134 7.82 -3.52 -17.19
CA THR A 134 8.52 -3.35 -15.92
C THR A 134 8.46 -1.89 -15.48
N PHE A 135 7.76 -1.65 -14.37
CA PHE A 135 7.69 -0.34 -13.72
C PHE A 135 8.70 -0.30 -12.57
N THR A 136 9.62 0.65 -12.60
CA THR A 136 10.65 0.80 -11.56
C THR A 136 10.31 1.96 -10.66
N PHE A 137 10.15 1.70 -9.37
CA PHE A 137 9.92 2.71 -8.34
C PHE A 137 11.16 2.86 -7.46
N GLU A 138 11.69 4.07 -7.35
CA GLU A 138 12.68 4.39 -6.32
C GLU A 138 11.95 4.75 -5.02
N VAL A 139 12.32 4.11 -3.93
CA VAL A 139 11.72 4.29 -2.61
C VAL A 139 12.82 4.67 -1.63
N GLN A 140 12.70 5.85 -1.03
CA GLN A 140 13.70 6.38 -0.11
C GLN A 140 13.06 6.97 1.14
N LYS A 141 13.73 6.78 2.28
CA LYS A 141 13.41 7.48 3.51
C LYS A 141 13.93 8.92 3.42
N GLN A 142 13.10 9.88 3.82
CA GLN A 142 13.48 11.28 3.97
C GLN A 142 13.87 11.61 5.42
#